data_AF-E1QTC7-F1
#
_entry.id   AF-E1QTC7-F1
#
_cell.length_a   1.000
_cell.length_b   1.000
_cell.length_c   1.000
_cell.angle_alpha   90.00
_cell.angle_beta   90.00
_cell.angle_gamma   90.00
#
_symmetry.space_group_name_H-M   'P 1'
#
loop_
_entity.id
_entity.type
_entity.pdbx_description
1 polymer ?
#
loop_
_entity_poly.entity_id
_entity_poly.type
_entity_poly.pdbx_seq_one_letter_code
_entity_poly.pdbx_strand_id
1 'polypeptide(L)'
;MVDVITIIAVIVSVASSTASLAYWLGGRFTEIESRFGHVDSRLGQIEDRFNKIENRFDKIENRINVIEGRINGVEERVNRIEERIGKVEERIINIENRIEKIENGLSGIEDRVSKIEDRINRIEDRINKIEDRISNIENRISGVENRINSLEIRIERLENAFKQFSEVLITALESKGIFTSTEALTLRSMVKTLLPVPRTKYYTWEVYERLRQLLDKDPNEYTMADIEQLNDIADLIEKEGFEANRRDLIEYAWKLRYYAMVAKVVFVYPKLRQQK
;
A
#
# COMPACT_ATOMS: atom_id res chain seq x y z
N MET A 1 -145.21 11.96 90.73
CA MET A 1 -145.39 11.05 89.60
C MET A 1 -144.71 11.73 88.42
N VAL A 2 -143.54 11.26 87.99
CA VAL A 2 -142.87 11.85 86.82
C VAL A 2 -143.61 11.35 85.59
N ASP A 3 -144.06 12.28 84.73
CA ASP A 3 -144.89 11.98 83.58
C ASP A 3 -144.07 11.32 82.47
N VAL A 4 -144.62 10.28 81.85
CA VAL A 4 -143.93 9.38 80.89
C VAL A 4 -143.35 10.17 79.70
N ILE A 5 -144.00 11.28 79.33
CA ILE A 5 -143.60 12.20 78.27
C ILE A 5 -142.21 12.82 78.54
N THR A 6 -141.91 13.18 79.78
CA THR A 6 -140.62 13.77 80.18
C THR A 6 -139.48 12.75 80.08
N ILE A 7 -139.73 11.49 80.44
CA ILE A 7 -138.75 10.40 80.32
C ILE A 7 -138.46 10.10 78.84
N ILE A 8 -139.51 10.06 78.01
CA ILE A 8 -139.36 9.86 76.55
C ILE A 8 -138.58 11.03 75.93
N ALA A 9 -138.85 12.29 76.31
CA ALA A 9 -138.14 13.45 75.81
C ALA A 9 -136.64 13.44 76.16
N VAL A 10 -136.28 13.03 77.39
CA VAL A 10 -134.88 12.86 77.80
C VAL A 10 -134.21 11.70 77.05
N ILE A 11 -134.90 10.57 76.87
CA ILE A 11 -134.37 9.43 76.10
C ILE A 11 -134.15 9.82 74.65
N VAL A 12 -135.07 10.56 74.01
CA VAL A 12 -134.93 11.05 72.63
C VAL A 12 -133.80 12.07 72.53
N SER A 13 -133.65 12.98 73.48
CA SER A 13 -132.55 13.97 73.54
C SER A 13 -131.19 13.31 73.75
N VAL A 14 -131.10 12.29 74.61
CA VAL A 14 -129.88 11.52 74.83
C VAL A 14 -129.57 10.70 73.59
N ALA A 15 -130.56 10.03 73.01
CA ALA A 15 -130.41 9.25 71.77
C ALA A 15 -130.00 10.13 70.58
N SER A 16 -130.55 11.35 70.45
CA SER A 16 -130.17 12.28 69.38
C SER A 16 -128.77 12.85 69.61
N SER A 17 -128.40 13.14 70.86
CA SER A 17 -127.07 13.63 71.23
C SER A 17 -126.00 12.55 71.06
N THR A 18 -126.29 11.30 71.43
CA THR A 18 -125.40 10.16 71.21
C THR A 18 -125.30 9.80 69.73
N ALA A 19 -126.40 9.87 68.96
CA ALA A 19 -126.37 9.71 67.50
C ALA A 19 -125.55 10.81 66.82
N SER A 20 -125.69 12.07 67.26
CA SER A 20 -124.92 13.21 66.73
C SER A 20 -123.43 13.11 67.06
N LEU A 21 -123.09 12.68 68.28
CA LEU A 21 -121.71 12.37 68.68
C LEU A 21 -121.15 11.18 67.91
N ALA A 22 -121.93 10.12 67.69
CA ALA A 22 -121.51 8.96 66.90
C ALA A 22 -121.26 9.34 65.43
N TYR A 23 -122.12 10.19 64.85
CA TYR A 23 -121.94 10.71 63.49
C TYR A 23 -120.71 11.63 63.39
N TRP A 24 -120.51 12.55 64.34
CA TRP A 24 -119.35 13.43 64.41
C TRP A 24 -118.04 12.65 64.63
N LEU A 25 -118.04 11.68 65.56
CA LEU A 25 -116.91 10.78 65.79
C LEU A 25 -116.64 9.94 64.55
N GLY A 26 -117.66 9.40 63.90
CA GLY A 26 -117.54 8.68 62.62
C GLY A 26 -116.86 9.53 61.54
N GLY A 27 -117.27 10.81 61.40
CA GLY A 27 -116.63 11.77 60.49
C GLY A 27 -115.17 12.10 60.85
N ARG A 28 -114.84 12.17 62.15
CA ARG A 28 -113.45 12.37 62.60
C ARG A 28 -112.59 11.12 62.39
N PHE A 29 -113.14 9.93 62.60
CA PHE A 29 -112.46 8.68 62.31
C PHE A 29 -112.18 8.51 60.82
N THR A 30 -113.13 8.86 59.93
CA THR A 30 -112.89 8.84 58.48
C THR A 30 -111.86 9.87 58.03
N GLU A 31 -111.83 11.06 58.64
CA GLU A 31 -110.78 12.07 58.38
C GLU A 31 -109.40 11.55 58.82
N ILE A 32 -109.32 10.91 59.99
CA ILE A 32 -108.10 10.29 60.51
C ILE A 32 -107.63 9.17 59.58
N GLU A 33 -108.52 8.28 59.18
CA GLU A 33 -108.23 7.17 58.26
C GLU A 33 -107.73 7.69 56.89
N SER A 34 -108.32 8.77 56.38
CA SER A 34 -107.84 9.45 55.17
C SER A 34 -106.43 10.02 55.34
N ARG A 35 -106.13 10.66 56.48
CA ARG A 35 -104.79 11.17 56.77
C ARG A 35 -103.76 10.05 56.92
N PHE A 36 -104.11 8.95 57.57
CA PHE A 36 -103.25 7.77 57.64
C PHE A 36 -102.97 7.19 56.26
N GLY A 37 -103.98 7.09 55.38
CA GLY A 37 -103.77 6.68 53.99
C GLY A 37 -102.81 7.61 53.20
N HIS A 38 -102.86 8.93 53.45
CA HIS A 38 -101.89 9.87 52.87
C HIS A 38 -100.48 9.69 53.44
N VAL A 39 -100.36 9.41 54.74
CA VAL A 39 -99.06 9.11 55.38
C VAL A 39 -98.46 7.84 54.80
N ASP A 40 -99.24 6.76 54.68
CA ASP A 40 -98.80 5.50 54.08
C ASP A 40 -98.34 5.69 52.63
N SER A 41 -99.09 6.47 51.84
CA SER A 41 -98.71 6.81 50.47
C SER A 41 -97.38 7.58 50.41
N ARG A 42 -97.16 8.55 51.31
CA ARG A 42 -95.89 9.28 51.40
C ARG A 42 -94.75 8.40 51.86
N LEU A 43 -94.99 7.49 52.81
CA LEU A 43 -93.98 6.52 53.26
C LEU A 43 -93.57 5.58 52.12
N GLY A 44 -94.53 5.07 51.34
CA GLY A 44 -94.22 4.28 50.14
C GLY A 44 -93.41 5.05 49.10
N GLN A 45 -93.72 6.33 48.86
CA GLN A 45 -92.91 7.18 47.97
C GLN A 45 -91.49 7.43 48.51
N ILE A 46 -91.33 7.53 49.83
CA ILE A 46 -90.02 7.67 50.47
C ILE A 46 -89.22 6.38 50.30
N GLU A 47 -89.85 5.23 50.52
CA GLU A 47 -89.23 3.91 50.32
C GLU A 47 -88.75 3.73 48.86
N ASP A 48 -89.58 4.06 47.88
CA ASP A 48 -89.20 4.04 46.46
C ASP A 48 -88.00 4.96 46.15
N ARG A 49 -87.93 6.13 46.80
CA ARG A 49 -86.81 7.06 46.65
C ARG A 49 -85.54 6.49 47.29
N PHE A 50 -85.64 5.87 48.45
CA PHE A 50 -84.52 5.19 49.09
C PHE A 50 -83.98 4.05 48.23
N ASN A 51 -84.86 3.20 47.71
CA ASN A 51 -84.48 2.13 46.78
C ASN A 51 -83.77 2.67 45.53
N LYS A 52 -84.22 3.81 44.98
CA LYS A 52 -83.52 4.46 43.85
C LYS A 52 -82.15 5.03 44.24
N ILE A 53 -82.02 5.56 45.45
CA ILE A 53 -80.74 6.08 45.96
C ILE A 53 -79.74 4.94 46.14
N GLU A 54 -80.16 3.84 46.76
CA GLU A 54 -79.34 2.63 46.95
C GLU A 54 -78.82 2.10 45.60
N ASN A 55 -79.71 1.90 44.63
CA ASN A 55 -79.34 1.51 43.27
C ASN A 55 -78.36 2.49 42.57
N ARG A 56 -78.39 3.79 42.92
CA ARG A 56 -77.43 4.77 42.41
C ARG A 56 -76.08 4.66 43.11
N PHE A 57 -76.06 4.38 44.42
CA PHE A 57 -74.84 4.12 45.16
C PHE A 57 -74.13 2.88 44.64
N ASP A 58 -74.84 1.78 44.40
CA ASP A 58 -74.26 0.56 43.81
C ASP A 58 -73.61 0.83 42.45
N LYS A 59 -74.25 1.66 41.61
CA LYS A 59 -73.69 2.07 40.32
C LYS A 59 -72.46 2.96 40.47
N ILE A 60 -72.42 3.82 41.49
CA ILE A 60 -71.25 4.67 41.77
C ILE A 60 -70.09 3.80 42.25
N GLU A 61 -70.33 2.87 43.17
CA GLU A 61 -69.32 1.93 43.66
C GLU A 61 -68.71 1.09 42.54
N ASN A 62 -69.57 0.53 41.67
CA ASN A 62 -69.11 -0.19 40.48
C ASN A 62 -68.25 0.67 39.55
N ARG A 63 -68.61 1.95 39.36
CA ARG A 63 -67.81 2.88 38.55
C ARG A 63 -66.48 3.22 39.21
N ILE A 64 -66.43 3.35 40.54
CA ILE A 64 -65.20 3.57 41.30
C ILE A 64 -64.26 2.38 41.12
N ASN A 65 -64.76 1.15 41.30
CA ASN A 65 -63.96 -0.07 41.11
C ASN A 65 -63.36 -0.16 39.69
N VAL A 66 -64.14 0.19 38.66
CA VAL A 66 -63.65 0.25 37.28
C VAL A 66 -62.59 1.33 37.09
N ILE A 67 -62.75 2.49 37.72
CA ILE A 67 -61.77 3.59 37.64
C ILE A 67 -60.46 3.17 38.33
N GLU A 68 -60.52 2.56 39.51
CA GLU A 68 -59.34 2.05 40.23
C GLU A 68 -58.57 1.02 39.38
N GLY A 69 -59.28 0.06 38.77
CA GLY A 69 -58.65 -0.90 37.87
C GLY A 69 -57.97 -0.23 36.66
N ARG A 70 -58.57 0.82 36.11
CA ARG A 70 -57.95 1.61 35.03
C ARG A 70 -56.73 2.40 35.49
N ILE A 71 -56.76 2.96 36.70
CA ILE A 71 -55.63 3.69 37.28
C ILE A 71 -54.45 2.73 37.46
N ASN A 72 -54.66 1.56 38.07
CA ASN A 72 -53.63 0.54 38.23
C ASN A 72 -53.02 0.13 36.87
N GLY A 73 -53.86 -0.07 35.85
CA GLY A 73 -53.39 -0.38 34.50
C GLY A 73 -52.61 0.76 33.83
N VAL A 74 -52.89 2.02 34.17
CA VAL A 74 -52.10 3.18 33.73
C VAL A 74 -50.76 3.22 34.45
N GLU A 75 -50.72 3.02 35.76
CA GLU A 75 -49.49 2.99 36.56
C GLU A 75 -48.51 1.93 36.05
N GLU A 76 -48.99 0.70 35.80
CA GLU A 76 -48.15 -0.35 35.21
C GLU A 76 -47.58 0.03 33.84
N ARG A 77 -48.37 0.74 33.02
CA ARG A 77 -47.91 1.19 31.70
C ARG A 77 -46.86 2.29 31.82
N VAL A 78 -47.02 3.20 32.79
CA VAL A 78 -46.03 4.24 33.09
C VAL A 78 -44.72 3.61 33.54
N ASN A 79 -44.75 2.67 34.49
CA ASN A 79 -43.55 1.97 34.95
C ASN A 79 -42.81 1.26 33.78
N ARG A 80 -43.55 0.58 32.90
CA ARG A 80 -42.97 -0.04 31.69
C ARG A 80 -42.37 0.96 30.71
N ILE A 81 -42.92 2.18 30.63
CA ILE A 81 -42.37 3.25 29.80
C ILE A 81 -41.07 3.78 30.42
N GLU A 82 -41.05 4.01 31.73
CA GLU A 82 -39.86 4.46 32.46
C GLU A 82 -38.69 3.49 32.30
N GLU A 83 -38.92 2.18 32.46
CA GLU A 83 -37.89 1.16 32.22
C GLU A 83 -37.36 1.18 30.78
N ARG A 84 -38.23 1.41 29.80
CA ARG A 84 -37.84 1.50 28.39
C ARG A 84 -37.03 2.76 28.11
N ILE A 85 -37.37 3.88 28.75
CA ILE A 85 -36.63 5.13 28.65
C ILE A 85 -35.22 4.93 29.22
N GLY A 86 -35.08 4.34 30.41
CA GLY A 86 -33.76 4.05 30.99
C GLY A 86 -32.87 3.20 30.07
N LYS A 87 -33.44 2.14 29.45
CA LYS A 87 -32.70 1.33 28.45
C LYS A 87 -32.31 2.11 27.19
N VAL A 88 -33.11 3.09 26.78
CA VAL A 88 -32.78 3.95 25.63
C VAL A 88 -31.65 4.91 26.00
N GLU A 89 -31.68 5.50 27.19
CA GLU A 89 -30.63 6.38 27.70
C GLU A 89 -29.28 5.64 27.80
N GLU A 90 -29.25 4.43 28.36
CA GLU A 90 -28.05 3.61 28.40
C GLU A 90 -27.49 3.32 27.00
N ARG A 91 -28.37 3.04 26.03
CA ARG A 91 -27.95 2.81 24.64
C ARG A 91 -27.40 4.07 23.98
N ILE A 92 -27.96 5.24 24.28
CA ILE A 92 -27.46 6.53 23.78
C ILE A 92 -26.04 6.77 24.31
N ILE A 93 -25.82 6.61 25.62
CA ILE A 93 -24.50 6.78 26.24
C ILE A 93 -23.47 5.83 25.60
N ASN A 94 -23.84 4.58 25.35
CA ASN A 94 -22.94 3.63 24.70
C ASN A 94 -22.64 4.02 23.23
N ILE A 95 -23.62 4.58 22.50
CA ILE A 95 -23.40 5.08 21.14
C ILE A 95 -22.45 6.28 21.15
N GLU A 96 -22.64 7.23 22.06
CA GLU A 96 -21.77 8.41 22.22
C GLU A 96 -20.32 8.00 22.49
N ASN A 97 -20.10 7.08 23.43
CA ASN A 97 -18.77 6.53 23.72
C ASN A 97 -18.13 5.82 22.51
N ARG A 98 -18.94 5.19 21.66
CA ARG A 98 -18.44 4.54 20.43
C ARG A 98 -18.09 5.56 19.36
N ILE A 99 -18.87 6.63 19.23
CA ILE A 99 -18.59 7.74 18.32
C ILE A 99 -17.28 8.40 18.71
N GLU A 100 -17.08 8.73 19.98
CA GLU A 100 -15.83 9.33 20.47
C GLU A 100 -14.60 8.46 20.16
N LYS A 101 -14.71 7.13 20.33
CA LYS A 101 -13.63 6.20 19.96
C LYS A 101 -13.34 6.19 18.46
N ILE A 102 -14.38 6.29 17.63
CA ILE A 102 -14.22 6.36 16.17
C ILE A 102 -13.55 7.66 15.77
N GLU A 103 -13.96 8.80 16.35
CA GLU A 103 -13.37 10.12 16.08
C GLU A 103 -11.88 10.15 16.44
N ASN A 104 -11.52 9.65 17.62
CA ASN A 104 -10.12 9.50 18.03
C ASN A 104 -9.34 8.57 17.08
N GLY A 105 -9.95 7.47 16.64
CA GLY A 105 -9.35 6.56 15.68
C GLY A 105 -9.11 7.21 14.31
N LEU A 106 -10.06 8.02 13.83
CA LEU A 106 -9.95 8.77 12.57
C LEU A 106 -8.84 9.82 12.64
N SER A 107 -8.76 10.59 13.73
CA SER A 107 -7.67 11.55 13.94
C SER A 107 -6.29 10.85 13.92
N GLY A 108 -6.17 9.69 14.57
CA GLY A 108 -4.93 8.90 14.51
C GLY A 108 -4.60 8.35 13.12
N ILE A 109 -5.61 8.10 12.26
CA ILE A 109 -5.40 7.72 10.87
C ILE A 109 -4.92 8.92 10.06
N GLU A 110 -5.52 10.09 10.22
CA GLU A 110 -5.11 11.34 9.54
C GLU A 110 -3.64 11.67 9.83
N ASP A 111 -3.21 11.60 11.09
CA ASP A 111 -1.81 11.80 11.50
C ASP A 111 -0.86 10.81 10.81
N ARG A 112 -1.28 9.55 10.66
CA ARG A 112 -0.48 8.52 10.00
C ARG A 112 -0.39 8.75 8.50
N VAL A 113 -1.48 9.18 7.87
CA VAL A 113 -1.51 9.52 6.45
C VAL A 113 -0.57 10.69 6.17
N SER A 114 -0.64 11.77 6.97
CA SER A 114 0.27 12.92 6.83
C SER A 114 1.74 12.51 6.96
N LYS A 115 2.09 11.65 7.94
CA LYS A 115 3.46 11.12 8.07
C LYS A 115 3.90 10.24 6.89
N ILE A 116 2.97 9.55 6.23
CA ILE A 116 3.26 8.76 5.03
C ILE A 116 3.53 9.69 3.85
N GLU A 117 2.73 10.72 3.66
CA GLU A 117 2.92 11.75 2.62
C GLU A 117 4.30 12.41 2.76
N ASP A 118 4.67 12.83 3.97
CA ASP A 118 6.01 13.38 4.25
C ASP A 118 7.15 12.42 3.88
N ARG A 119 6.96 11.12 4.13
CA ARG A 119 7.96 10.10 3.78
C ARG A 119 8.05 9.89 2.27
N ILE A 120 6.93 9.95 1.56
CA ILE A 120 6.88 9.84 0.10
C ILE A 120 7.65 11.01 -0.52
N ASN A 121 7.36 12.24 -0.09
CA ASN A 121 8.07 13.44 -0.59
C ASN A 121 9.59 13.34 -0.39
N ARG A 122 10.04 12.86 0.78
CA ARG A 122 11.48 12.64 1.03
C ARG A 122 12.10 11.54 0.16
N ILE A 123 11.32 10.53 -0.22
CA ILE A 123 11.79 9.47 -1.12
C ILE A 123 11.93 10.02 -2.54
N GLU A 124 10.96 10.80 -3.01
CA GLU A 124 11.01 11.47 -4.32
C GLU A 124 12.23 12.39 -4.43
N ASP A 125 12.49 13.22 -3.42
CA ASP A 125 13.70 14.06 -3.37
C ASP A 125 15.01 13.26 -3.46
N ARG A 126 15.04 12.07 -2.84
CA ARG A 126 16.21 11.19 -2.89
C ARG A 126 16.38 10.53 -4.24
N ILE A 127 15.28 10.18 -4.91
CA ILE A 127 15.30 9.62 -6.27
C ILE A 127 15.85 10.66 -7.24
N ASN A 128 15.34 11.89 -7.21
CA ASN A 128 15.84 12.98 -8.06
C ASN A 128 17.36 13.19 -7.90
N LYS A 129 17.86 13.20 -6.66
CA LYS A 129 19.30 13.30 -6.38
C LYS A 129 20.13 12.11 -6.90
N ILE A 130 19.54 10.92 -6.96
CA ILE A 130 20.21 9.74 -7.52
C ILE A 130 20.27 9.85 -9.04
N GLU A 131 19.19 10.29 -9.69
CA GLU A 131 19.14 10.52 -11.14
C GLU A 131 20.18 11.57 -11.59
N ASP A 132 20.32 12.67 -10.85
CA ASP A 132 21.36 13.67 -11.09
C ASP A 132 22.77 13.07 -11.00
N ARG A 133 23.01 12.21 -10.00
CA ARG A 133 24.30 11.55 -9.80
C ARG A 133 24.60 10.55 -10.91
N ILE A 134 23.60 9.80 -11.37
CA ILE A 134 23.74 8.87 -12.49
C ILE A 134 24.11 9.65 -13.75
N SER A 135 23.39 10.72 -14.05
CA SER A 135 23.67 11.58 -15.22
C SER A 135 25.10 12.15 -15.19
N ASN A 136 25.61 12.55 -14.01
CA ASN A 136 26.99 12.99 -13.87
C ASN A 136 28.00 11.85 -14.08
N ILE A 137 27.72 10.64 -13.59
CA ILE A 137 28.57 9.47 -13.80
C ILE A 137 28.63 9.11 -15.28
N GLU A 138 27.50 9.11 -15.99
CA GLU A 138 27.45 8.86 -17.44
C GLU A 138 28.33 9.85 -18.20
N ASN A 139 28.19 11.15 -17.93
CA ASN A 139 29.03 12.18 -18.53
C ASN A 139 30.53 11.96 -18.26
N ARG A 140 30.88 11.54 -17.04
CA ARG A 140 32.27 11.21 -16.68
C ARG A 140 32.79 9.98 -17.41
N ILE A 141 31.96 8.95 -17.59
CA ILE A 141 32.31 7.75 -18.35
C ILE A 141 32.58 8.12 -19.81
N SER A 142 31.69 8.88 -20.45
CA SER A 142 31.92 9.37 -21.82
C SER A 142 33.20 10.21 -21.92
N GLY A 143 33.49 11.02 -20.90
CA GLY A 143 34.76 11.76 -20.81
C GLY A 143 35.99 10.84 -20.74
N VAL A 144 35.90 9.71 -20.03
CA VAL A 144 36.98 8.71 -19.96
C VAL A 144 37.13 7.96 -21.27
N GLU A 145 36.04 7.54 -21.91
CA GLU A 145 36.04 6.86 -23.22
C GLU A 145 36.73 7.74 -24.28
N ASN A 146 36.38 9.02 -24.34
CA ASN A 146 37.03 9.97 -25.26
C ASN A 146 38.54 10.10 -25.00
N ARG A 147 38.96 10.09 -23.73
CA ARG A 147 40.38 10.13 -23.36
C ARG A 147 41.10 8.84 -23.74
N ILE A 148 40.47 7.68 -23.58
CA ILE A 148 41.02 6.39 -24.00
C ILE A 148 41.21 6.36 -25.51
N ASN A 149 40.18 6.72 -26.29
CA ASN A 149 40.28 6.79 -27.76
C ASN A 149 41.40 7.74 -28.19
N SER A 150 41.54 8.89 -27.53
CA SER A 150 42.66 9.81 -27.81
C SER A 150 44.03 9.22 -27.47
N LEU A 151 44.13 8.41 -26.40
CA LEU A 151 45.37 7.74 -26.04
C LEU A 151 45.72 6.63 -27.02
N GLU A 152 44.74 5.83 -27.47
CA GLU A 152 44.93 4.80 -28.49
C GLU A 152 45.51 5.39 -29.78
N ILE A 153 44.91 6.48 -30.30
CA ILE A 153 45.42 7.19 -31.48
C ILE A 153 46.85 7.71 -31.26
N ARG A 154 47.15 8.23 -30.05
CA ARG A 154 48.50 8.72 -29.74
C ARG A 154 49.52 7.59 -29.67
N ILE A 155 49.15 6.43 -29.13
CA ILE A 155 49.99 5.23 -29.06
C ILE A 155 50.26 4.71 -30.47
N GLU A 156 49.25 4.58 -31.32
CA GLU A 156 49.41 4.18 -32.72
C GLU A 156 50.39 5.10 -33.48
N ARG A 157 50.26 6.42 -33.27
CA ARG A 157 51.20 7.40 -33.86
C ARG A 157 52.63 7.22 -33.34
N LEU A 158 52.80 6.96 -32.05
CA LEU A 158 54.12 6.70 -31.46
C LEU A 158 54.74 5.41 -31.99
N GLU A 159 53.96 4.34 -32.09
CA GLU A 159 54.40 3.07 -32.67
C GLU A 159 54.85 3.24 -34.12
N ASN A 160 54.08 3.96 -34.93
CA ASN A 160 54.43 4.26 -36.31
C ASN A 160 55.69 5.14 -36.41
N ALA A 161 55.82 6.17 -35.56
CA ALA A 161 57.02 7.00 -35.51
C ALA A 161 58.26 6.20 -35.11
N PHE A 162 58.14 5.30 -34.14
CA PHE A 162 59.23 4.43 -33.71
C PHE A 162 59.65 3.44 -34.81
N LYS A 163 58.68 2.84 -35.52
CA LYS A 163 58.96 1.99 -36.69
C LYS A 163 59.73 2.78 -37.76
N GLN A 164 59.24 3.94 -38.16
CA GLN A 164 59.91 4.78 -39.16
C GLN A 164 61.32 5.19 -38.73
N PHE A 165 61.49 5.65 -37.49
CA PHE A 165 62.80 6.01 -36.95
C PHE A 165 63.77 4.83 -36.98
N SER A 166 63.34 3.66 -36.50
CA SER A 166 64.16 2.44 -36.47
C SER A 166 64.59 2.02 -37.88
N GLU A 167 63.68 2.12 -38.85
CA GLU A 167 63.96 1.77 -40.24
C GLU A 167 64.99 2.71 -40.89
N VAL A 168 64.85 4.01 -40.66
CA VAL A 168 65.82 5.02 -41.13
C VAL A 168 67.18 4.79 -40.49
N LEU A 169 67.22 4.51 -39.18
CA LEU A 169 68.45 4.22 -38.46
C LEU A 169 69.15 2.97 -39.03
N ILE A 170 68.43 1.86 -39.18
CA ILE A 170 68.99 0.62 -39.74
C ILE A 170 69.50 0.86 -41.17
N THR A 171 68.74 1.59 -42.00
CA THR A 171 69.14 1.94 -43.37
C THR A 171 70.42 2.79 -43.38
N ALA A 172 70.54 3.76 -42.47
CA ALA A 172 71.75 4.57 -42.35
C ALA A 172 72.96 3.74 -41.90
N LEU A 173 72.79 2.82 -40.95
CA LEU A 173 73.86 1.94 -40.47
C LEU A 173 74.28 0.93 -41.55
N GLU A 174 73.34 0.41 -42.33
CA GLU A 174 73.61 -0.45 -43.49
C GLU A 174 74.44 0.30 -44.53
N SER A 175 74.04 1.52 -44.89
CA SER A 175 74.77 2.34 -45.88
C SER A 175 76.20 2.68 -45.46
N LYS A 176 76.48 2.73 -44.15
CA LYS A 176 77.82 2.97 -43.59
C LYS A 176 78.64 1.67 -43.44
N GLY A 177 78.07 0.52 -43.77
CA GLY A 177 78.69 -0.80 -43.56
C GLY A 177 78.85 -1.18 -42.09
N ILE A 178 78.17 -0.49 -41.16
CA ILE A 178 78.19 -0.77 -39.72
C ILE A 178 77.24 -1.93 -39.40
N PHE A 179 76.16 -2.05 -40.17
CA PHE A 179 75.16 -3.09 -39.98
C PHE A 179 75.02 -3.89 -41.28
N THR A 180 75.56 -5.11 -41.30
CA THR A 180 75.72 -5.95 -42.50
C THR A 180 74.87 -7.21 -42.43
N SER A 181 74.97 -8.05 -43.46
CA SER A 181 74.35 -9.39 -43.48
C SER A 181 74.79 -10.25 -42.29
N THR A 182 76.00 -10.06 -41.76
CA THR A 182 76.51 -10.83 -40.61
C THR A 182 75.75 -10.48 -39.32
N GLU A 183 75.51 -9.20 -39.03
CA GLU A 183 74.71 -8.76 -37.88
C GLU A 183 73.26 -9.23 -38.02
N ALA A 184 72.69 -9.13 -39.22
CA ALA A 184 71.32 -9.59 -39.50
C ALA A 184 71.18 -11.12 -39.31
N LEU A 185 72.16 -11.92 -39.75
CA LEU A 185 72.21 -13.37 -39.52
C LEU A 185 72.39 -13.72 -38.04
N THR A 186 73.14 -12.91 -37.29
CA THR A 186 73.28 -13.06 -35.84
C THR A 186 71.95 -12.85 -35.14
N LEU A 187 71.22 -11.79 -35.49
CA LEU A 187 69.88 -11.53 -34.96
C LEU A 187 68.88 -12.63 -35.32
N ARG A 188 68.92 -13.13 -36.56
CA ARG A 188 68.13 -14.29 -36.97
C ARG A 188 68.40 -15.50 -36.08
N SER A 189 69.68 -15.80 -35.83
CA SER A 189 70.08 -16.91 -34.98
C SER A 189 69.56 -16.73 -33.56
N MET A 190 69.69 -15.54 -32.98
CA MET A 190 69.14 -15.21 -31.66
C MET A 190 67.63 -15.43 -31.61
N VAL A 191 66.87 -14.86 -32.56
CA VAL A 191 65.41 -15.03 -32.62
C VAL A 191 65.04 -16.51 -32.76
N LYS A 192 65.72 -17.26 -33.64
CA LYS A 192 65.48 -18.70 -33.80
C LYS A 192 65.74 -19.51 -32.53
N THR A 193 66.80 -19.20 -31.79
CA THR A 193 67.13 -19.90 -30.54
C THR A 193 66.16 -19.60 -29.39
N LEU A 194 65.48 -18.45 -29.45
CA LEU A 194 64.55 -17.99 -28.43
C LEU A 194 63.09 -18.32 -28.75
N LEU A 195 62.82 -19.22 -29.71
CA LEU A 195 61.48 -19.60 -30.11
C LEU A 195 60.64 -20.05 -28.90
N PRO A 196 59.56 -19.33 -28.57
CA PRO A 196 58.75 -19.66 -27.41
C PRO A 196 57.82 -20.83 -27.73
N VAL A 197 57.38 -21.53 -26.68
CA VAL A 197 56.47 -22.67 -26.80
C VAL A 197 55.07 -22.22 -27.23
N PRO A 198 54.46 -22.84 -28.26
CA PRO A 198 53.13 -22.47 -28.77
C PRO A 198 51.97 -22.91 -27.86
N ARG A 199 50.81 -22.27 -28.05
CA ARG A 199 49.51 -22.57 -27.40
C ARG A 199 48.35 -22.44 -28.39
N THR A 200 47.15 -22.84 -27.99
CA THR A 200 46.08 -23.17 -28.95
C THR A 200 45.24 -22.00 -29.47
N LYS A 201 45.38 -20.74 -28.99
CA LYS A 201 44.43 -19.68 -29.38
C LYS A 201 44.88 -18.81 -30.57
N TYR A 202 46.08 -18.22 -30.52
CA TYR A 202 46.63 -17.39 -31.61
C TYR A 202 48.01 -17.86 -32.06
N TYR A 203 48.89 -18.25 -31.14
CA TYR A 203 50.23 -18.77 -31.47
C TYR A 203 50.25 -20.30 -31.46
N THR A 204 49.64 -20.91 -32.46
CA THR A 204 49.46 -22.36 -32.60
C THR A 204 50.74 -23.09 -33.03
N TRP A 205 50.72 -24.43 -32.97
CA TRP A 205 51.80 -25.26 -33.53
C TRP A 205 52.01 -25.02 -35.03
N GLU A 206 50.94 -24.73 -35.78
CA GLU A 206 51.04 -24.38 -37.19
C GLU A 206 51.77 -23.03 -37.38
N VAL A 207 51.42 -22.02 -36.59
CA VAL A 207 52.09 -20.72 -36.61
C VAL A 207 53.56 -20.84 -36.18
N TYR A 208 53.85 -21.68 -35.18
CA TYR A 208 55.21 -22.01 -34.75
C TYR A 208 56.04 -22.62 -35.88
N GLU A 209 55.51 -23.65 -36.55
CA GLU A 209 56.23 -24.30 -37.64
C GLU A 209 56.38 -23.37 -38.85
N ARG A 210 55.38 -22.53 -39.15
CA ARG A 210 55.50 -21.51 -40.19
C ARG A 210 56.61 -20.50 -39.87
N LEU A 211 56.67 -20.03 -38.64
CA LEU A 211 57.72 -19.14 -38.17
C LEU A 211 59.09 -19.80 -38.29
N ARG A 212 59.20 -21.05 -37.84
CA ARG A 212 60.44 -21.83 -37.93
C ARG A 212 60.91 -21.97 -39.37
N GLN A 213 60.01 -22.30 -40.31
CA GLN A 213 60.32 -22.36 -41.74
C GLN A 213 60.83 -21.04 -42.29
N LEU A 214 60.19 -19.92 -41.95
CA LEU A 214 60.65 -18.58 -42.35
C LEU A 214 62.03 -18.27 -41.77
N LEU A 215 62.26 -18.63 -40.50
CA LEU A 215 63.55 -18.49 -39.83
C LEU A 215 64.60 -19.50 -40.31
N ASP A 216 64.24 -20.55 -41.04
CA ASP A 216 65.14 -21.54 -41.65
C ASP A 216 65.52 -21.20 -43.09
N LYS A 217 64.62 -20.54 -43.82
CA LYS A 217 64.85 -20.02 -45.18
C LYS A 217 66.08 -19.11 -45.25
N ASP A 218 66.83 -19.18 -46.35
CA ASP A 218 67.96 -18.27 -46.60
C ASP A 218 67.45 -16.81 -46.67
N PRO A 219 67.93 -15.90 -45.81
CA PRO A 219 67.52 -14.50 -45.83
C PRO A 219 67.80 -13.80 -47.17
N ASN A 220 68.81 -14.26 -47.93
CA ASN A 220 69.06 -13.74 -49.28
C ASN A 220 67.93 -14.07 -50.27
N GLU A 221 67.01 -14.97 -49.94
CA GLU A 221 65.82 -15.31 -50.72
C GLU A 221 64.53 -14.69 -50.16
N TYR A 222 64.63 -13.88 -49.10
CA TYR A 222 63.46 -13.21 -48.54
C TYR A 222 62.84 -12.24 -49.55
N THR A 223 61.52 -12.28 -49.58
CA THR A 223 60.61 -11.38 -50.30
C THR A 223 59.89 -10.48 -49.32
N MET A 224 59.21 -9.44 -49.82
CA MET A 224 58.37 -8.58 -48.97
C MET A 224 57.26 -9.39 -48.28
N ALA A 225 56.69 -10.39 -48.96
CA ALA A 225 55.67 -11.27 -48.39
C ALA A 225 56.21 -12.13 -47.23
N ASP A 226 57.49 -12.53 -47.26
CA ASP A 226 58.10 -13.23 -46.13
C ASP A 226 58.25 -12.30 -44.92
N ILE A 227 58.59 -11.02 -45.15
CA ILE A 227 58.68 -10.00 -44.10
C ILE A 227 57.30 -9.70 -43.51
N GLU A 228 56.27 -9.59 -44.33
CA GLU A 228 54.89 -9.40 -43.89
C GLU A 228 54.44 -10.58 -43.01
N GLN A 229 54.70 -11.82 -43.45
CA GLN A 229 54.39 -13.01 -42.64
C GLN A 229 55.15 -13.04 -41.31
N LEU A 230 56.41 -12.61 -41.25
CA LEU A 230 57.13 -12.51 -39.97
C LEU A 230 56.46 -11.48 -39.03
N ASN A 231 55.92 -10.38 -39.56
CA ASN A 231 55.20 -9.39 -38.76
C ASN A 231 53.83 -9.90 -38.32
N ASP A 232 53.06 -10.53 -39.20
CA ASP A 232 51.75 -11.11 -38.88
C ASP A 232 51.87 -12.19 -37.79
N ILE A 233 52.91 -13.02 -37.87
CA ILE A 233 53.20 -14.01 -36.83
C ILE A 233 53.56 -13.32 -35.52
N ALA A 234 54.31 -12.21 -35.55
CA ALA A 234 54.59 -11.44 -34.35
C ALA A 234 53.32 -10.83 -33.73
N ASP A 235 52.36 -10.35 -34.55
CA ASP A 235 51.05 -9.90 -34.09
C ASP A 235 50.27 -11.02 -33.38
N LEU A 236 50.28 -12.23 -33.95
CA LEU A 236 49.63 -13.40 -33.34
C LEU A 236 50.27 -13.81 -32.01
N ILE A 237 51.61 -13.78 -31.93
CA ILE A 237 52.37 -14.07 -30.71
C ILE A 237 52.08 -13.04 -29.63
N GLU A 238 52.07 -11.75 -29.98
CA GLU A 238 51.78 -10.67 -29.04
C GLU A 238 50.34 -10.75 -28.52
N LYS A 239 49.38 -11.04 -29.41
CA LYS A 239 47.98 -11.26 -29.02
C LYS A 239 47.82 -12.43 -28.06
N GLU A 240 48.47 -13.57 -28.33
CA GLU A 240 48.54 -14.69 -27.38
C GLU A 240 49.19 -14.26 -26.06
N GLY A 241 50.26 -13.46 -26.13
CA GLY A 241 50.98 -12.94 -24.97
C GLY A 241 50.09 -12.11 -24.03
N PHE A 242 49.31 -11.18 -24.57
CA PHE A 242 48.37 -10.38 -23.77
C PHE A 242 47.24 -11.23 -23.19
N GLU A 243 46.64 -12.11 -23.99
CA GLU A 243 45.51 -12.92 -23.53
C GLU A 243 45.91 -13.99 -22.51
N ALA A 244 47.08 -14.61 -22.69
CA ALA A 244 47.60 -15.62 -21.77
C ALA A 244 48.44 -15.01 -20.63
N ASN A 245 48.56 -13.68 -20.56
CA ASN A 245 49.44 -12.96 -19.63
C ASN A 245 50.89 -13.50 -19.63
N ARG A 246 51.39 -13.84 -20.81
CA ARG A 246 52.72 -14.42 -21.06
C ARG A 246 53.69 -13.36 -21.56
N ARG A 247 54.45 -12.78 -20.63
CA ARG A 247 55.46 -11.75 -20.94
C ARG A 247 56.55 -12.23 -21.89
N ASP A 248 56.90 -13.51 -21.83
CA ASP A 248 57.90 -14.12 -22.71
C ASP A 248 57.47 -14.08 -24.19
N LEU A 249 56.17 -14.26 -24.48
CA LEU A 249 55.63 -14.12 -25.84
C LEU A 249 55.66 -12.67 -26.30
N ILE A 250 55.25 -11.73 -25.45
CA ILE A 250 55.25 -10.29 -25.77
C ILE A 250 56.69 -9.86 -26.10
N GLU A 251 57.65 -10.17 -25.24
CA GLU A 251 59.07 -9.85 -25.46
C GLU A 251 59.62 -10.49 -26.75
N TYR A 252 59.24 -11.73 -27.04
CA TYR A 252 59.65 -12.41 -28.26
C TYR A 252 59.05 -11.77 -29.51
N ALA A 253 57.78 -11.38 -29.49
CA ALA A 253 57.13 -10.69 -30.61
C ALA A 253 57.89 -9.41 -31.00
N TRP A 254 58.32 -8.60 -30.02
CA TRP A 254 59.14 -7.41 -30.28
C TRP A 254 60.50 -7.75 -30.92
N LYS A 255 61.17 -8.81 -30.45
CA LYS A 255 62.44 -9.28 -31.05
C LYS A 255 62.24 -9.75 -32.50
N LEU A 256 61.13 -10.45 -32.76
CA LEU A 256 60.77 -10.92 -34.10
C LEU A 256 60.47 -9.75 -35.05
N ARG A 257 59.69 -8.76 -34.62
CA ARG A 257 59.41 -7.53 -35.41
C ARG A 257 60.70 -6.77 -35.73
N TYR A 258 61.60 -6.64 -34.75
CA TYR A 258 62.88 -5.99 -34.96
C TYR A 258 63.73 -6.74 -35.99
N TYR A 259 63.81 -8.07 -35.90
CA TYR A 259 64.47 -8.88 -36.93
C TYR A 259 63.81 -8.73 -38.30
N ALA A 260 62.47 -8.74 -38.39
CA ALA A 260 61.76 -8.55 -39.65
C ALA A 260 62.09 -7.19 -40.29
N MET A 261 62.17 -6.12 -39.50
CA MET A 261 62.59 -4.79 -39.96
C MET A 261 64.04 -4.80 -40.47
N VAL A 262 64.95 -5.43 -39.72
CA VAL A 262 66.35 -5.60 -40.13
C VAL A 262 66.44 -6.38 -41.44
N ALA A 263 65.77 -7.52 -41.53
CA ALA A 263 65.83 -8.39 -42.70
C ALA A 263 65.25 -7.70 -43.94
N LYS A 264 64.22 -6.87 -43.76
CA LYS A 264 63.67 -6.02 -44.82
C LYS A 264 64.73 -5.07 -45.38
N VAL A 265 65.41 -4.33 -44.52
CA VAL A 265 66.41 -3.32 -44.93
C VAL A 265 67.65 -3.98 -45.55
N VAL A 266 68.16 -5.05 -44.96
CA VAL A 266 69.43 -5.68 -45.36
C VAL A 266 69.27 -6.61 -46.56
N PHE A 267 68.20 -7.41 -46.62
CA PHE A 267 68.08 -8.46 -47.65
C PHE A 267 67.03 -8.18 -48.72
N VAL A 268 66.02 -7.35 -48.47
CA VAL A 268 64.92 -7.10 -49.42
C VAL A 268 65.09 -5.79 -50.17
N TYR A 269 65.38 -4.69 -49.47
CA TYR A 269 65.52 -3.36 -50.08
C TYR A 269 66.63 -3.22 -51.13
N PRO A 270 67.81 -3.84 -50.99
CA PRO A 270 68.84 -3.77 -52.03
C PRO A 270 68.35 -4.35 -53.37
N LYS A 271 67.57 -5.44 -53.34
CA LYS A 271 67.01 -6.07 -54.54
C LYS A 271 65.99 -5.17 -55.23
N LEU A 272 65.15 -4.49 -54.45
CA LEU A 272 64.16 -3.55 -54.98
C LEU A 272 64.80 -2.27 -55.55
N ARG A 273 65.92 -1.82 -54.96
CA ARG A 273 66.73 -0.71 -55.49
C ARG A 273 67.38 -1.04 -56.83
N GLN A 274 67.76 -2.30 -57.05
CA GLN A 274 68.41 -2.78 -58.28
C GLN A 274 67.42 -3.06 -59.43
N GLN A 275 66.11 -3.09 -59.16
CA GLN A 275 65.05 -3.33 -60.15
C GLN A 275 64.42 -2.04 -60.73
N LYS A 276 64.84 -0.87 -60.25
CA LYS A 276 64.48 0.45 -60.78
C LYS A 276 65.64 1.05 -61.56
#